data_AF-A0A395M9N6-F1
#
_entry.id   AF-A0A395M9N6-F1
#
_cell.length_a   1.000
_cell.length_b   1.000
_cell.length_c   1.000
_cell.angle_alpha   90.00
_cell.angle_beta   90.00
_cell.angle_gamma   90.00
#
_symmetry.space_group_name_H-M   'P 1'
#
loop_
_entity.id
_entity.type
_entity.pdbx_description
1 polymer ?
#
loop_
_entity_poly.entity_id
_entity_poly.type
_entity_poly.pdbx_seq_one_letter_code
_entity_poly.pdbx_strand_id
1 'polypeptide(L)'
;MVEVPEEEGFAPFDAPEVMGDDAPRRTTVILVNNTQQTLTWSDSGCDHGERCVLAPDTIAPGASGTWALRSDGFQTGCEGWMEWTVGDNGPTVELKYDNPYYGSNSYSCSTGSTSYNIGRDGGDGDHASVTFTLAQN
;
A
#
# COMPACT_ATOMS: atom_id res chain seq x y z
N MET A 1 32.31 -7.19 53.42
CA MET A 1 31.79 -6.50 52.23
C MET A 1 31.38 -7.60 51.28
N VAL A 2 30.07 -7.84 51.17
CA VAL A 2 29.51 -8.86 50.29
C VAL A 2 29.27 -8.17 48.96
N GLU A 3 29.99 -8.58 47.92
CA GLU A 3 29.62 -8.22 46.55
C GLU A 3 28.67 -9.30 46.03
N VAL A 4 27.41 -8.89 45.88
CA VAL A 4 26.35 -9.64 45.19
C VAL A 4 26.54 -9.37 43.69
N PRO A 5 26.43 -10.37 42.80
CA PRO A 5 26.57 -10.15 41.36
C PRO A 5 25.30 -9.54 40.79
N GLU A 6 25.42 -8.46 40.02
CA GLU A 6 24.33 -7.96 39.17
C GLU A 6 24.39 -8.69 37.82
N GLU A 7 23.58 -9.75 37.71
CA GLU A 7 23.14 -10.35 36.46
C GLU A 7 22.07 -9.44 35.85
N GLU A 8 22.45 -8.56 34.91
CA GLU A 8 21.49 -7.73 34.19
C GLU A 8 21.48 -8.07 32.70
N GLY A 9 20.39 -8.70 32.28
CA GLY A 9 19.75 -8.37 31.01
C GLY A 9 20.06 -9.29 29.83
N PHE A 10 19.40 -10.44 29.78
CA PHE A 10 19.04 -11.08 28.52
C PHE A 10 18.22 -10.08 27.69
N ALA A 11 18.81 -9.52 26.62
CA ALA A 11 18.10 -8.69 25.67
C ALA A 11 16.87 -9.48 25.16
N PRO A 12 15.65 -8.92 25.19
CA PRO A 12 14.50 -9.61 24.64
C PRO A 12 14.77 -9.83 23.15
N PHE A 13 14.68 -11.10 22.77
CA PHE A 13 14.40 -11.60 21.41
C PHE A 13 13.88 -10.48 20.51
N ASP A 14 14.75 -10.09 19.58
CA ASP A 14 14.56 -9.14 18.51
C ASP A 14 13.24 -9.45 17.76
N ALA A 15 12.14 -8.89 18.25
CA ALA A 15 10.98 -8.64 17.42
C ALA A 15 11.49 -7.65 16.36
N PRO A 16 11.22 -7.86 15.05
CA PRO A 16 11.78 -7.00 14.03
C PRO A 16 11.45 -5.56 14.40
N GLU A 17 12.48 -4.76 14.67
CA GLU A 17 12.36 -3.32 14.82
C GLU A 17 11.56 -2.84 13.62
N VAL A 18 10.31 -2.45 13.84
CA VAL A 18 9.60 -1.57 12.92
C VAL A 18 10.35 -0.25 13.06
N MET A 19 11.49 -0.15 12.37
CA MET A 19 12.24 1.09 12.19
C MET A 19 11.21 2.15 11.86
N GLY A 20 11.07 3.13 12.75
CA GLY A 20 10.08 4.18 12.64
C GLY A 20 10.09 4.75 11.24
N ASP A 21 8.91 4.96 10.69
CA ASP A 21 8.70 5.45 9.33
C ASP A 21 9.10 6.93 9.24
N ASP A 22 10.43 7.19 9.20
CA ASP A 22 11.03 8.53 9.11
C ASP A 22 10.96 9.11 7.68
N ALA A 23 10.31 8.40 6.76
CA ALA A 23 10.11 8.90 5.41
C ALA A 23 9.23 10.15 5.44
N PRO A 24 9.67 11.27 4.84
CA PRO A 24 8.87 12.49 4.77
C PRO A 24 7.53 12.26 4.07
N ARG A 25 7.47 11.37 3.09
CA ARG A 25 6.25 11.00 2.35
C ARG A 25 5.98 9.52 2.43
N ARG A 26 4.72 9.16 2.64
CA ARG A 26 4.23 7.79 2.57
C ARG A 26 2.86 7.74 1.94
N THR A 27 2.62 6.69 1.17
CA THR A 27 1.29 6.35 0.66
C THR A 27 0.96 4.92 1.04
N THR A 28 -0.03 4.75 1.91
CA THR A 28 -0.68 3.45 2.15
C THR A 28 -1.87 3.32 1.22
N VAL A 29 -1.91 2.23 0.46
CA VAL A 29 -2.96 1.96 -0.51
C VAL A 29 -3.75 0.76 -0.05
N ILE A 30 -5.07 0.90 -0.05
CA ILE A 30 -6.02 -0.15 0.32
C ILE A 30 -6.91 -0.39 -0.89
N LEU A 31 -6.99 -1.62 -1.37
CA LEU A 31 -7.96 -2.04 -2.38
C LEU A 31 -9.01 -2.94 -1.75
N VAL A 32 -10.24 -2.47 -1.68
CA VAL A 32 -11.41 -3.21 -1.21
C VAL A 32 -12.08 -3.88 -2.40
N ASN A 33 -12.20 -5.20 -2.34
CA ASN A 33 -12.87 -6.02 -3.33
C ASN A 33 -14.33 -6.28 -2.91
N ASN A 34 -15.26 -5.41 -3.32
CA ASN A 34 -16.70 -5.62 -3.15
C ASN A 34 -17.33 -6.38 -4.33
N THR A 35 -16.54 -7.16 -5.07
CA THR A 35 -17.04 -8.04 -6.12
C THR A 35 -17.17 -9.48 -5.61
N GLN A 36 -17.79 -10.34 -6.42
CA GLN A 36 -17.88 -11.78 -6.15
C GLN A 36 -16.69 -12.57 -6.73
N GLN A 37 -15.69 -11.88 -7.32
CA GLN A 37 -14.53 -12.50 -7.96
C GLN A 37 -13.27 -12.24 -7.14
N THR A 38 -12.32 -13.16 -7.15
CA THR A 38 -10.99 -12.91 -6.59
C THR A 38 -10.26 -11.89 -7.48
N LEU A 39 -9.56 -10.93 -6.88
CA LEU A 39 -8.61 -10.09 -7.60
C LEU A 39 -7.24 -10.74 -7.53
N THR A 40 -6.54 -10.80 -8.65
CA THR A 40 -5.18 -11.33 -8.74
C THR A 40 -4.26 -10.22 -9.21
N TRP A 41 -3.17 -10.00 -8.48
CA TRP A 41 -2.15 -9.03 -8.89
C TRP A 41 -1.55 -9.46 -10.23
N SER A 42 -1.56 -8.57 -11.23
CA SER A 42 -1.01 -8.85 -12.57
C SER A 42 0.28 -8.11 -12.86
N ASP A 43 0.40 -6.84 -12.49
CA ASP A 43 1.63 -6.06 -12.69
C ASP A 43 1.72 -4.87 -11.70
N SER A 44 2.90 -4.28 -11.54
CA SER A 44 3.09 -3.08 -10.73
C SER A 44 4.40 -2.35 -11.01
N GLY A 45 4.42 -1.04 -10.76
CA GLY A 45 5.62 -0.21 -10.84
C GLY A 45 5.79 0.70 -9.62
N CYS A 46 7.02 1.18 -9.45
CA CYS A 46 7.43 2.15 -8.44
C CYS A 46 8.30 3.18 -9.15
N ASP A 47 7.74 4.33 -9.46
CA ASP A 47 8.40 5.36 -10.26
C ASP A 47 9.27 6.26 -9.38
N HIS A 48 8.82 6.53 -8.14
CA HIS A 48 9.57 7.26 -7.13
C HIS A 48 9.39 6.65 -5.74
N GLY A 49 10.44 6.72 -4.91
CA GLY A 49 10.45 6.11 -3.58
C GLY A 49 10.72 4.60 -3.63
N GLU A 50 10.39 3.93 -2.54
CA GLU A 50 10.55 2.49 -2.40
C GLU A 50 9.31 1.82 -1.81
N ARG A 51 9.11 0.54 -2.12
CA ARG A 51 8.06 -0.29 -1.50
C ARG A 51 8.48 -0.66 -0.08
N CYS A 52 7.70 -0.25 0.90
CA CYS A 52 7.93 -0.60 2.31
C CYS A 52 6.96 -1.69 2.82
N VAL A 53 5.80 -1.86 2.16
CA VAL A 53 4.87 -2.98 2.39
C VAL A 53 4.47 -3.56 1.04
N LEU A 54 4.62 -4.87 0.88
CA LEU A 54 4.23 -5.57 -0.35
C LEU A 54 2.73 -5.82 -0.41
N ALA A 55 2.17 -5.76 -1.61
CA ALA A 55 0.80 -6.15 -1.86
C ALA A 55 0.63 -7.68 -1.75
N PRO A 56 -0.57 -8.18 -1.40
CA PRO A 56 -0.85 -9.60 -1.50
C PRO A 56 -0.93 -10.04 -2.96
N ASP A 57 -0.69 -11.33 -3.24
CA ASP A 57 -0.86 -11.87 -4.60
C ASP A 57 -2.33 -11.90 -5.05
N THR A 58 -3.25 -12.04 -4.08
CA THR A 58 -4.70 -12.10 -4.34
C THR A 58 -5.52 -11.39 -3.26
N ILE A 59 -6.72 -10.94 -3.63
CA ILE A 59 -7.72 -10.38 -2.71
C ILE A 59 -9.04 -11.11 -2.95
N ALA A 60 -9.47 -11.90 -1.96
CA ALA A 60 -10.71 -12.68 -2.03
C ALA A 60 -11.96 -11.77 -2.13
N PRO A 61 -13.11 -12.30 -2.57
CA PRO A 61 -14.39 -11.60 -2.53
C PRO A 61 -14.71 -11.05 -1.13
N GLY A 62 -15.08 -9.77 -1.04
CA GLY A 62 -15.40 -9.08 0.21
C GLY A 62 -14.19 -8.73 1.09
N ALA A 63 -12.96 -9.01 0.64
CA ALA A 63 -11.73 -8.73 1.39
C ALA A 63 -11.03 -7.44 0.90
N SER A 64 -9.96 -7.07 1.59
CA SER A 64 -9.10 -5.94 1.21
C SER A 64 -7.63 -6.34 1.18
N GLY A 65 -6.90 -5.83 0.18
CA GLY A 65 -5.44 -5.84 0.16
C GLY A 65 -4.87 -4.49 0.59
N THR A 66 -3.67 -4.51 1.19
CA THR A 66 -2.98 -3.29 1.63
C THR A 66 -1.50 -3.36 1.31
N TRP A 67 -0.95 -2.28 0.78
CA TRP A 67 0.48 -2.11 0.51
C TRP A 67 0.89 -0.66 0.71
N ALA A 68 2.18 -0.38 0.67
CA ALA A 68 2.67 0.97 0.89
C ALA A 68 4.00 1.26 0.18
N LEU A 69 4.12 2.52 -0.24
CA LEU A 69 5.36 3.13 -0.68
C LEU A 69 5.76 4.25 0.28
N ARG A 70 7.06 4.51 0.36
CA ARG A 70 7.61 5.65 1.09
C ARG A 70 8.68 6.36 0.27
N SER A 71 8.90 7.64 0.52
CA SER A 71 10.03 8.38 -0.07
C SER A 71 11.36 7.83 0.47
N ASP A 72 12.35 7.71 -0.39
CA ASP A 72 13.67 7.11 -0.10
C ASP A 72 14.84 8.10 -0.32
N GLY A 73 14.53 9.38 -0.60
CA GLY A 73 15.51 10.39 -0.99
C GLY A 73 15.28 11.76 -0.38
N PHE A 74 16.27 12.64 -0.57
CA PHE A 74 16.18 14.02 -0.10
C PHE A 74 15.21 14.81 -0.97
N GLN A 75 14.15 15.33 -0.35
CA GLN A 75 13.11 16.10 -1.04
C GLN A 75 12.40 15.32 -2.16
N THR A 76 12.26 14.00 -2.02
CA THR A 76 11.52 13.15 -2.97
C THR A 76 10.16 12.74 -2.42
N GLY A 77 9.22 12.49 -3.33
CA GLY A 77 7.92 11.90 -3.03
C GLY A 77 7.93 10.38 -3.13
N CYS A 78 6.75 9.79 -3.13
CA CYS A 78 6.57 8.39 -3.51
C CYS A 78 5.44 8.23 -4.53
N GLU A 79 5.70 7.45 -5.56
CA GLU A 79 4.83 7.29 -6.72
C GLU A 79 4.89 5.86 -7.21
N GLY A 80 3.72 5.30 -7.53
CA GLY A 80 3.66 4.00 -8.16
C GLY A 80 2.27 3.65 -8.66
N TRP A 81 2.18 2.42 -9.16
CA TRP A 81 0.97 1.91 -9.75
C TRP A 81 0.87 0.39 -9.56
N MET A 82 -0.37 -0.11 -9.60
CA MET A 82 -0.66 -1.54 -9.57
C MET A 82 -1.82 -1.88 -10.49
N GLU A 83 -1.70 -3.05 -11.13
CA GLU A 83 -2.74 -3.66 -11.94
C GLU A 83 -3.24 -4.96 -11.31
N TRP A 84 -4.56 -5.15 -11.34
CA TRP A 84 -5.25 -6.32 -10.82
C TRP A 84 -6.21 -6.88 -11.86
N THR A 85 -6.16 -8.20 -12.08
CA THR A 85 -7.14 -8.90 -12.91
C THR A 85 -8.31 -9.36 -12.05
N VAL A 86 -9.55 -9.11 -12.52
CA VAL A 86 -10.77 -9.55 -11.83
C VAL A 86 -11.13 -10.97 -12.27
N GLY A 87 -11.07 -11.95 -11.36
CA GLY A 87 -11.25 -13.37 -11.70
C GLY A 87 -10.15 -13.90 -12.64
N ASP A 88 -10.35 -15.10 -13.20
CA ASP A 88 -9.29 -15.78 -13.96
C ASP A 88 -9.01 -15.15 -15.34
N ASN A 89 -9.96 -14.40 -15.92
CA ASN A 89 -9.85 -13.81 -17.26
C ASN A 89 -10.68 -12.51 -17.42
N GLY A 90 -10.96 -11.81 -16.32
CA GLY A 90 -11.76 -10.59 -16.38
C GLY A 90 -10.94 -9.35 -16.74
N PRO A 91 -11.56 -8.16 -16.63
CA PRO A 91 -10.90 -6.91 -16.95
C PRO A 91 -9.77 -6.61 -15.94
N THR A 92 -8.81 -5.81 -16.40
CA THR A 92 -7.79 -5.21 -15.53
C THR A 92 -8.33 -3.98 -14.82
N VAL A 93 -7.98 -3.83 -13.55
CA VAL A 93 -8.15 -2.65 -12.73
C VAL A 93 -6.79 -2.02 -12.52
N GLU A 94 -6.63 -0.78 -12.93
CA GLU A 94 -5.37 -0.03 -12.82
C GLU A 94 -5.52 1.04 -11.73
N LEU A 95 -4.57 1.08 -10.80
CA LEU A 95 -4.48 2.06 -9.72
C LEU A 95 -3.17 2.82 -9.83
N LYS A 96 -3.22 4.14 -9.79
CA LYS A 96 -2.02 5.01 -9.71
C LYS A 96 -2.14 5.93 -8.51
N TYR A 97 -1.01 6.16 -7.86
CA TYR A 97 -0.92 6.99 -6.67
C TYR A 97 0.42 7.71 -6.65
N ASP A 98 0.37 9.00 -6.37
CA ASP A 98 1.52 9.89 -6.26
C ASP A 98 1.34 10.80 -5.05
N ASN A 99 2.34 10.80 -4.17
CA ASN A 99 2.46 11.71 -3.03
C ASN A 99 3.80 12.45 -3.15
N PRO A 100 3.82 13.60 -3.84
CA PRO A 100 5.04 14.32 -4.15
C PRO A 100 5.59 15.02 -2.91
N TYR A 101 6.89 15.32 -2.90
CA TYR A 101 7.49 16.09 -1.80
C TYR A 101 6.92 17.51 -1.67
N TYR A 102 6.56 18.13 -2.80
CA TYR A 102 5.84 19.40 -2.87
C TYR A 102 4.64 19.26 -3.80
N GLY A 103 3.49 19.76 -3.38
CA GLY A 103 2.27 19.74 -4.17
C GLY A 103 1.13 19.02 -3.45
N SER A 104 0.16 18.57 -4.23
CA SER A 104 -0.98 17.79 -3.75
C SER A 104 -0.88 16.37 -4.27
N ASN A 105 -1.30 15.43 -3.44
CA ASN A 105 -1.34 14.02 -3.81
C ASN A 105 -2.29 13.83 -5.00
N SER A 106 -1.94 12.89 -5.88
CA SER A 106 -2.74 12.57 -7.05
C SER A 106 -3.01 11.08 -7.15
N TYR A 107 -4.22 10.74 -7.60
CA TYR A 107 -4.70 9.37 -7.63
C TYR A 107 -5.60 9.17 -8.85
N SER A 108 -5.38 8.07 -9.57
CA SER A 108 -6.27 7.65 -10.66
C SER A 108 -6.60 6.18 -10.55
N CYS A 109 -7.82 5.82 -10.90
CA CYS A 109 -8.27 4.43 -10.98
C CYS A 109 -9.09 4.23 -12.26
N SER A 110 -8.86 3.12 -12.95
CA SER A 110 -9.59 2.76 -14.17
C SER A 110 -9.93 1.27 -14.18
N THR A 111 -10.94 0.90 -14.95
CA THR A 111 -11.31 -0.50 -15.19
C THR A 111 -11.38 -0.74 -16.69
N GLY A 112 -10.94 -1.91 -17.14
CA GLY A 112 -11.09 -2.33 -18.54
C GLY A 112 -12.53 -2.69 -18.95
N SER A 113 -13.54 -2.45 -18.09
CA SER A 113 -14.93 -2.85 -18.32
C SER A 113 -15.94 -1.97 -17.59
N THR A 114 -17.04 -1.67 -18.25
CA THR A 114 -18.18 -0.93 -17.69
C THR A 114 -19.05 -1.77 -16.74
N SER A 115 -18.78 -3.06 -16.56
CA SER A 115 -19.46 -3.91 -15.58
C SER A 115 -19.00 -3.68 -14.14
N TYR A 116 -17.94 -2.91 -13.96
CA TYR A 116 -17.36 -2.58 -12.66
C TYR A 116 -17.26 -1.06 -12.50
N ASN A 117 -17.37 -0.62 -11.26
CA ASN A 117 -17.07 0.75 -10.86
C ASN A 117 -15.97 0.73 -9.81
N ILE A 118 -15.13 1.76 -9.83
CA ILE A 118 -14.11 1.95 -8.80
C ILE A 118 -14.23 3.35 -8.20
N GLY A 119 -14.44 3.38 -6.89
CA GLY A 119 -14.46 4.60 -6.10
C GLY A 119 -13.13 4.81 -5.37
N ARG A 120 -12.85 6.05 -4.99
CA ARG A 120 -11.68 6.43 -4.18
C ARG A 120 -12.13 7.27 -2.99
N ASP A 121 -11.56 7.00 -1.82
CA ASP A 121 -11.72 7.80 -0.61
C ASP A 121 -10.36 8.02 0.09
N GLY A 122 -10.24 9.13 0.81
CA GLY A 122 -9.00 9.54 1.49
C GLY A 122 -7.87 9.96 0.54
N GLY A 123 -6.63 9.86 1.04
CA GLY A 123 -5.41 10.18 0.30
C GLY A 123 -4.78 11.56 0.60
N ASP A 124 -5.20 12.25 1.67
CA ASP A 124 -4.62 13.55 2.02
C ASP A 124 -3.41 13.44 2.97
N GLY A 125 -2.58 14.48 2.98
CA GLY A 125 -1.45 14.62 3.91
C GLY A 125 -0.15 13.95 3.44
N ASP A 126 0.89 14.10 4.25
CA ASP A 126 2.23 13.62 3.93
C ASP A 126 2.35 12.10 4.09
N HIS A 127 1.65 11.54 5.07
CA HIS A 127 1.47 10.09 5.29
C HIS A 127 0.05 9.70 4.91
N ALA A 128 -0.20 9.67 3.60
CA ALA A 128 -1.52 9.47 3.04
C ALA A 128 -1.98 8.01 3.15
N SER A 129 -3.28 7.83 3.41
CA SER A 129 -3.96 6.54 3.24
C SER A 129 -5.08 6.72 2.25
N VAL A 130 -5.02 6.00 1.12
CA VAL A 130 -6.03 6.02 0.06
C VAL A 130 -6.72 4.66 -0.03
N THR A 131 -8.05 4.69 -0.08
CA THR A 131 -8.87 3.48 -0.26
C THR A 131 -9.52 3.50 -1.62
N PHE A 132 -9.24 2.49 -2.43
CA PHE A 132 -9.95 2.19 -3.66
C PHE A 132 -10.98 1.10 -3.38
N THR A 133 -12.22 1.30 -3.80
CA THR A 133 -13.30 0.31 -3.65
C THR A 133 -13.76 -0.12 -5.03
N LEU A 134 -13.48 -1.37 -5.39
CA LEU A 134 -14.00 -1.99 -6.61
C LEU A 134 -15.34 -2.66 -6.31
N ALA A 135 -16.38 -2.28 -7.05
CA ALA A 135 -17.69 -2.89 -6.95
C ALA A 135 -18.19 -3.32 -8.34
N GLN A 136 -19.06 -4.33 -8.35
CA GLN A 136 -19.79 -4.73 -9.55
C GLN A 136 -21.08 -3.90 -9.65
N ASN A 137 -21.42 -3.47 -10.87
CA ASN A 137 -22.66 -2.72 -11.14
C ASN A 137 -23.92 -3.59 -11.08
#